data_AF-A0A2A6ZVB4-F1
#
_entry.id   AF-A0A2A6ZVB4-F1
#
_cell.length_a   1.000
_cell.length_b   1.000
_cell.length_c   1.000
_cell.angle_alpha   90.00
_cell.angle_beta   90.00
_cell.angle_gamma   90.00
#
_symmetry.space_group_name_H-M   'P 1'
#
loop_
_entity.id
_entity.type
_entity.pdbx_description
1 polymer ?
#
loop_
_entity_poly.entity_id
_entity_poly.type
_entity_poly.pdbx_seq_one_letter_code
_entity_poly.pdbx_strand_id
1 'polypeptide(L)' 'MYVGYLGPSGSFTHNAALKAFPEASLVSLGTITEVIKSYEEGRVDYAVIPV' A
#
# COMPACT_ATOMS: atom_id res chain seq x y z
N MET A 1 3.95 -11.34 -2.60
CA MET A 1 4.16 -10.23 -1.66
C MET A 1 3.05 -9.23 -1.86
N TYR A 2 2.33 -8.89 -0.80
CA TYR A 2 1.25 -7.91 -0.77
C TYR A 2 1.77 -6.58 -0.24
N VAL A 3 1.44 -5.49 -0.93
CA VAL A 3 1.85 -4.14 -0.50
C VAL A 3 0.60 -3.28 -0.39
N GLY A 4 0.27 -2.86 0.83
CA GLY A 4 -0.80 -1.93 1.10
C GLY A 4 -0.37 -0.50 0.78
N TYR A 5 -1.23 0.28 0.15
CA TYR A 5 -0.96 1.69 -0.14
C TYR A 5 -2.20 2.55 0.07
N LEU A 6 -1.98 3.85 0.31
CA LEU A 6 -3.07 4.82 0.36
C LEU A 6 -3.67 5.02 -1.03
N GLY A 7 -4.89 4.51 -1.20
CA GLY A 7 -5.65 4.54 -2.43
C GLY A 7 -6.10 5.95 -2.86
N PRO A 8 -6.88 6.04 -3.95
CA PRO A 8 -7.31 4.93 -4.81
C PRO A 8 -6.21 4.45 -5.78
N SER A 9 -6.50 3.41 -6.58
CA SER A 9 -5.67 3.04 -7.73
C SER A 9 -5.47 4.24 -8.67
N GLY A 10 -4.23 4.45 -9.09
CA GLY A 10 -3.82 5.61 -9.88
C GLY A 10 -3.37 6.83 -9.08
N SER A 11 -3.41 6.78 -7.73
CA SER A 11 -2.87 7.84 -6.88
C SER A 11 -1.34 7.97 -6.98
N PHE A 12 -0.77 9.05 -6.43
CA PHE A 12 0.68 9.18 -6.31
C PHE A 12 1.28 8.03 -5.49
N THR A 13 0.60 7.61 -4.42
CA THR A 13 1.03 6.49 -3.59
C THR A 13 0.97 5.16 -4.33
N HIS A 14 -0.04 4.96 -5.21
CA HIS A 14 -0.08 3.81 -6.11
C HIS A 14 1.15 3.76 -7.03
N ASN A 15 1.50 4.89 -7.65
CA ASN A 15 2.68 4.98 -8.52
C ASN A 15 3.99 4.77 -7.75
N ALA A 16 4.09 5.26 -6.51
CA ALA A 16 5.23 5.01 -5.64
C ALA A 16 5.36 3.51 -5.31
N ALA A 17 4.25 2.85 -4.96
CA ALA A 17 4.21 1.43 -4.68
C ALA A 17 4.59 0.57 -5.91
N LEU A 18 4.09 0.90 -7.11
CA LEU A 18 4.48 0.24 -8.37
C LEU A 18 5.97 0.33 -8.65
N LYS A 19 6.58 1.50 -8.42
CA LYS A 19 8.02 1.72 -8.65
C LYS A 19 8.89 1.00 -7.63
N ALA A 20 8.49 1.01 -6.36
CA ALA A 20 9.22 0.35 -5.29
C ALA A 20 9.08 -1.18 -5.34
N PHE A 21 7.93 -1.68 -5.77
CA PHE A 21 7.59 -3.10 -5.77
C PHE A 21 6.92 -3.54 -7.08
N PRO A 22 7.68 -3.64 -8.20
CA PRO A 22 7.11 -3.90 -9.53
C PRO A 22 6.36 -5.24 -9.66
N GLU A 23 6.79 -6.25 -8.90
CA GLU A 23 6.23 -7.62 -8.93
C GLU A 23 5.22 -7.89 -7.79
N ALA A 24 4.86 -6.86 -7.00
CA ALA A 24 3.96 -7.04 -5.86
C ALA A 24 2.48 -6.98 -6.24
N SER A 25 1.65 -7.67 -5.45
CA SER A 25 0.20 -7.48 -5.47
C SER A 25 -0.15 -6.25 -4.63
N LEU A 26 -0.55 -5.15 -5.29
CA LEU A 26 -0.87 -3.90 -4.61
C LEU A 26 -2.31 -3.87 -4.07
N VAL A 27 -2.48 -3.45 -2.82
CA VAL A 27 -3.76 -3.39 -2.12
C VAL A 27 -4.11 -1.94 -1.79
N SER A 28 -5.14 -1.43 -2.46
CA SER A 28 -5.67 -0.07 -2.23
C SER A 28 -6.46 0.01 -0.93
N LEU A 29 -6.09 0.91 -0.03
CA LEU A 29 -6.79 1.14 1.25
C LEU A 29 -7.23 2.60 1.38
N GLY A 30 -8.33 2.84 2.10
CA GLY A 30 -9.04 4.12 2.09
C GLY A 30 -8.42 5.18 2.99
N THR A 31 -7.68 4.78 4.02
CA THR A 31 -7.04 5.70 4.96
C THR A 31 -5.64 5.23 5.35
N ILE A 32 -4.79 6.15 5.81
CA ILE A 32 -3.45 5.82 6.33
C ILE A 32 -3.56 4.83 7.50
N THR A 33 -4.54 5.02 8.38
CA THR A 33 -4.80 4.11 9.51
C THR A 33 -5.11 2.69 9.03
N GLU A 34 -5.87 2.52 7.95
CA GLU A 34 -6.15 1.20 7.37
C GLU A 34 -4.90 0.55 6.77
N VAL A 35 -4.03 1.34 6.12
CA VAL A 35 -2.75 0.85 5.59
C VAL A 35 -1.87 0.32 6.72
N ILE A 36 -1.74 1.07 7.81
CA ILE A 36 -0.94 0.67 8.96
C ILE A 36 -1.52 -0.58 9.63
N LYS A 37 -2.83 -0.60 9.91
CA LYS A 37 -3.49 -1.78 10.52
C LYS A 37 -3.35 -3.02 9.67
N SER A 38 -3.45 -2.90 8.35
CA SER A 38 -3.30 -4.05 7.44
C SER A 38 -1.89 -4.64 7.50
N TYR A 39 -0.87 -3.81 7.73
CA TYR A 39 0.50 -4.27 7.96
C TYR A 39 0.66 -4.92 9.34
N GLU A 40 0.15 -4.28 10.40
CA GLU A 40 0.21 -4.80 11.77
C GLU A 40 -0.49 -6.15 11.93
N GLU A 41 -1.61 -6.35 11.24
CA GLU A 41 -2.38 -7.60 11.23
C GLU A 41 -1.80 -8.66 10.27
N GLY A 42 -0.72 -8.36 9.55
CA GLY A 42 -0.11 -9.27 8.58
C GLY A 42 -0.96 -9.53 7.33
N ARG A 43 -1.93 -8.66 7.02
CA ARG A 43 -2.72 -8.72 5.78
C ARG A 43 -1.92 -8.25 4.56
N VAL A 44 -0.91 -7.41 4.77
CA VAL A 44 0.08 -7.00 3.76
C VAL A 44 1.48 -7.09 4.33
N ASP A 45 2.47 -7.35 3.47
CA ASP A 45 3.88 -7.48 3.85
C ASP A 45 4.57 -6.12 4.01
N TYR A 46 4.10 -5.09 3.30
CA TYR A 46 4.62 -3.72 3.37
C TYR A 46 3.50 -2.68 3.26
N ALA A 47 3.77 -1.49 3.80
CA ALA A 47 2.89 -0.33 3.78
C ALA A 47 3.57 0.86 3.09
N VAL A 48 2.90 1.46 2.11
CA VAL A 48 3.36 2.68 1.41
C VAL A 48 2.41 3.84 1.73
N ILE A 49 2.94 4.87 2.39
CA ILE A 49 2.19 6.07 2.83
C ILE A 49 2.96 7.35 2.48
N PRO A 50 2.28 8.48 2.21
CA PRO A 50 2.93 9.79 2.06
C PRO A 50 3.34 10.38 3.43
N VAL A 51 4.44 11.15 3.46
CA VAL A 51 4.94 11.91 4.62
C VAL A 51 5.24 13.35 4.27
#